data_AF-A0A7S0FPP4-F1
#
_entry.id   AF-A0A7S0FPP4-F1
#
_cell.length_a   1.000
_cell.length_b   1.000
_cell.length_c   1.000
_cell.angle_alpha   90.00
_cell.angle_beta   90.00
_cell.angle_gamma   90.00
#
_symmetry.space_group_name_H-M   'P 1'
#
loop_
_entity.id
_entity.type
_entity.pdbx_description
1 polymer ?
#
loop_
_entity_poly.entity_id
_entity_poly.type
_entity_poly.pdbx_seq_one_letter_code
_entity_poly.pdbx_strand_id
1 'polypeptide(L)'
;IDLLSAEDAAYCREEMRQMKNAVAVSAITGEGMEDFVAVAEEAMADLLVPVEMLIPYSKGDELNIVHEVGAVEEVDYKETGTYIKGRVPKSVAMRLHEFRTDVDDTHVVGKKKVKKSKQQISEEEWAGIGRGRHS
;
A
#
# COMPACT_ATOMS: atom_id res chain seq x y z
N ILE A 1 -38.30 -2.15 -2.54
CA ILE A 1 -38.90 -2.64 -1.27
C ILE A 1 -40.09 -1.79 -0.86
N ASP A 2 -39.92 -0.47 -0.74
CA ASP A 2 -40.95 0.42 -0.15
C ASP A 2 -42.26 0.62 -0.89
N LEU A 3 -42.33 0.27 -2.17
CA LEU A 3 -43.52 0.43 -3.01
C LEU A 3 -43.85 -0.84 -3.79
N LEU A 4 -43.23 -1.96 -3.41
CA LEU A 4 -43.50 -3.27 -4.01
C LEU A 4 -44.70 -3.91 -3.34
N SER A 5 -45.45 -4.72 -4.08
CA SER A 5 -46.42 -5.62 -3.46
C SER A 5 -45.69 -6.59 -2.51
N ALA A 6 -46.41 -7.19 -1.56
CA ALA A 6 -45.82 -8.15 -0.64
C ALA A 6 -45.23 -9.37 -1.39
N GLU A 7 -45.87 -9.79 -2.48
CA GLU A 7 -45.41 -10.90 -3.33
C GLU A 7 -44.13 -10.53 -4.08
N ASP A 8 -44.08 -9.35 -4.71
CA ASP A 8 -42.89 -8.88 -5.44
C ASP A 8 -41.71 -8.65 -4.49
N ALA A 9 -41.97 -8.08 -3.31
CA ALA A 9 -40.94 -7.86 -2.29
C ALA A 9 -40.36 -9.18 -1.77
N ALA A 10 -41.20 -10.21 -1.60
CA ALA A 10 -40.74 -11.54 -1.21
C ALA A 10 -39.94 -12.20 -2.33
N TYR A 11 -40.40 -12.11 -3.58
CA TYR A 11 -39.67 -12.63 -4.74
C TYR A 11 -38.28 -12.00 -4.87
N CYS A 12 -38.17 -10.68 -4.80
CA CYS A 12 -36.86 -10.00 -4.82
C CYS A 12 -35.95 -10.49 -3.69
N ARG A 13 -36.47 -10.67 -2.47
CA ARG A 13 -35.67 -11.15 -1.33
C ARG A 13 -35.14 -12.58 -1.56
N GLU A 14 -35.95 -13.46 -2.14
CA GLU A 14 -35.50 -14.82 -2.48
C GLU A 14 -34.44 -14.82 -3.59
N GLU A 15 -34.59 -14.00 -4.63
CA GLU A 15 -33.58 -13.87 -5.69
C GLU A 15 -32.25 -13.30 -5.15
N MET A 16 -32.31 -12.30 -4.27
CA MET A 16 -31.11 -11.68 -3.69
C MET A 16 -30.27 -12.66 -2.87
N ARG A 17 -30.86 -13.71 -2.28
CA ARG A 17 -30.11 -14.76 -1.56
C ARG A 17 -29.12 -15.51 -2.46
N GLN A 18 -29.34 -15.51 -3.78
CA GLN A 18 -28.48 -16.18 -4.75
C GLN A 18 -27.42 -15.25 -5.35
N MET A 19 -27.48 -13.94 -5.05
CA MET A 19 -26.57 -12.94 -5.58
C MET A 19 -25.48 -12.59 -4.56
N LYS A 20 -24.23 -12.43 -5.02
CA LYS A 20 -23.15 -11.94 -4.16
C LYS A 20 -23.38 -10.46 -3.83
N ASN A 21 -23.22 -10.10 -2.55
CA ASN A 21 -23.30 -8.72 -2.05
C ASN A 21 -24.64 -8.00 -2.33
N ALA A 22 -25.77 -8.74 -2.38
CA ALA A 22 -27.09 -8.15 -2.57
C ALA A 22 -27.81 -7.98 -1.23
N VAL A 23 -28.36 -6.78 -0.99
CA VAL A 23 -29.10 -6.44 0.23
C VAL A 23 -30.37 -5.70 -0.11
N ALA A 24 -31.47 -6.05 0.56
CA ALA A 24 -32.74 -5.35 0.45
C ALA A 24 -32.73 -4.13 1.37
N VAL A 25 -32.89 -2.92 0.81
CA VAL A 25 -33.00 -1.69 1.61
C VAL A 25 -34.34 -0.99 1.44
N SER A 26 -34.81 -0.39 2.53
CA SER A 26 -35.93 0.55 2.59
C SER A 26 -35.41 1.96 2.87
N ALA A 27 -35.72 2.90 1.98
CA ALA A 27 -35.44 4.32 2.20
C ALA A 27 -36.51 5.00 3.08
N ILE A 28 -37.70 4.42 3.20
CA ILE A 28 -38.80 4.96 4.02
C ILE A 28 -38.67 4.53 5.49
N THR A 29 -38.40 3.24 5.75
CA THR A 29 -38.32 2.69 7.11
C THR A 29 -36.89 2.57 7.62
N GLY A 30 -35.90 2.58 6.72
CA GLY A 30 -34.49 2.33 7.05
C GLY A 30 -34.14 0.85 7.21
N GLU A 31 -35.07 -0.07 6.96
CA GLU A 31 -34.81 -1.52 6.98
C GLU A 31 -33.64 -1.88 6.04
N GLY A 32 -32.74 -2.74 6.51
CA GLY A 32 -31.59 -3.25 5.74
C GLY A 32 -30.42 -2.27 5.57
N MET A 33 -30.48 -1.07 6.18
CA MET A 33 -29.37 -0.11 6.09
C MET A 33 -28.11 -0.59 6.80
N GLU A 34 -28.23 -1.22 7.98
CA GLU A 34 -27.09 -1.81 8.69
C GLU A 34 -26.44 -2.94 7.87
N ASP A 35 -27.26 -3.83 7.31
CA ASP A 35 -26.81 -4.91 6.42
C ASP A 35 -26.12 -4.36 5.17
N PHE A 36 -26.64 -3.26 4.60
CA PHE A 36 -26.04 -2.60 3.45
C PHE A 36 -24.65 -2.06 3.79
N VAL A 37 -24.49 -1.39 4.94
CA VAL A 37 -23.18 -0.90 5.39
C VAL A 37 -22.21 -2.06 5.57
N ALA A 38 -22.61 -3.14 6.25
CA ALA A 38 -21.76 -4.30 6.47
C ALA A 38 -21.30 -4.95 5.16
N VAL A 39 -22.23 -5.18 4.22
CA VAL A 39 -21.91 -5.76 2.90
C VAL A 39 -21.04 -4.82 2.06
N ALA A 40 -21.27 -3.51 2.14
CA ALA A 40 -20.42 -2.54 1.47
C ALA A 40 -19.00 -2.52 2.05
N GLU A 41 -18.86 -2.56 3.39
CA GLU A 41 -17.57 -2.65 4.07
C GLU A 41 -16.79 -3.90 3.66
N GLU A 42 -17.44 -5.06 3.65
CA GLU A 42 -16.83 -6.32 3.22
C GLU A 42 -16.41 -6.27 1.74
N ALA A 43 -17.28 -5.76 0.86
CA ALA A 43 -16.99 -5.59 -0.56
C ALA A 43 -15.81 -4.63 -0.81
N MET A 44 -15.69 -3.56 -0.01
CA MET A 44 -14.57 -2.64 -0.09
C MET A 44 -13.28 -3.26 0.46
N ALA A 45 -13.35 -4.02 1.55
CA ALA A 45 -12.19 -4.70 2.11
C ALA A 45 -11.57 -5.70 1.11
N ASP A 46 -12.40 -6.38 0.31
CA ASP A 46 -11.98 -7.27 -0.78
C ASP A 46 -11.19 -6.55 -1.89
N LEU A 47 -11.36 -5.23 -2.04
CA LEU A 47 -10.67 -4.43 -3.07
C LEU A 47 -9.28 -3.94 -2.62
N LEU A 48 -9.03 -3.93 -1.31
CA LEU A 48 -7.78 -3.46 -0.74
C LEU A 48 -6.78 -4.61 -0.60
N VAL A 49 -5.54 -4.36 -1.01
CA VAL A 49 -4.44 -5.31 -0.84
C VAL A 49 -3.54 -4.88 0.31
N PRO A 50 -3.03 -5.82 1.12
CA PRO A 50 -2.11 -5.50 2.20
C PRO A 50 -0.79 -4.97 1.63
N VAL A 51 -0.26 -3.94 2.27
CA VAL A 51 0.99 -3.28 1.92
C VAL A 51 1.79 -2.95 3.16
N GLU A 52 3.11 -3.00 2.99
CA GLU A 52 4.08 -2.64 4.00
C GLU A 52 5.22 -1.89 3.32
N MET A 53 5.45 -0.64 3.71
CA MET A 53 6.31 0.26 2.97
C MET A 53 6.95 1.32 3.86
N LEU A 54 8.11 1.81 3.42
CA LEU A 54 8.85 2.91 4.04
C LEU A 54 8.93 4.07 3.04
N ILE A 55 8.11 5.10 3.26
CA ILE A 55 8.00 6.26 2.37
C ILE A 55 8.93 7.37 2.87
N PRO A 56 9.93 7.80 2.09
CA PRO A 56 10.81 8.90 2.46
C PRO A 56 10.04 10.20 2.69
N TYR A 57 10.54 11.08 3.58
CA TYR A 57 9.88 12.37 3.84
C TYR A 57 9.84 13.31 2.62
N SER A 58 10.69 13.09 1.62
CA SER A 58 10.64 13.80 0.34
C SER A 58 9.48 13.37 -0.56
N LYS A 59 8.80 12.27 -0.22
CA LYS A 59 7.72 11.63 -0.98
C LYS A 59 6.39 11.72 -0.23
N GLY A 60 6.07 12.94 0.22
CA GLY A 60 4.87 13.22 1.00
C GLY A 60 3.56 13.00 0.22
N ASP A 61 3.57 13.20 -1.10
CA ASP A 61 2.40 12.98 -1.95
C ASP A 61 2.01 11.48 -1.96
N GLU A 62 2.99 10.60 -2.00
CA GLU A 62 2.80 9.15 -1.93
C GLU A 62 2.23 8.71 -0.59
N LEU A 63 2.72 9.27 0.52
CA LEU A 63 2.16 9.07 1.86
C LEU A 63 0.71 9.57 1.95
N ASN A 64 0.43 10.74 1.38
CA ASN A 64 -0.91 11.32 1.41
C ASN A 64 -1.94 10.42 0.71
N ILE A 65 -1.59 9.84 -0.44
CA ILE A 65 -2.48 8.92 -1.17
C ILE A 65 -2.83 7.69 -0.32
N VAL A 66 -1.90 7.18 0.48
CA VAL A 66 -2.17 6.06 1.39
C VAL A 66 -3.21 6.44 2.45
N HIS A 67 -3.15 7.66 2.97
CA HIS A 67 -4.14 8.17 3.91
C HIS A 67 -5.49 8.51 3.27
N GLU A 68 -5.52 8.94 2.02
CA GLU A 68 -6.76 9.33 1.33
C GLU A 68 -7.61 8.14 0.89
N VAL A 69 -6.98 7.08 0.35
CA VAL A 69 -7.72 5.96 -0.27
C VAL A 69 -7.41 4.60 0.36
N GLY A 70 -6.49 4.55 1.31
CA GLY A 70 -6.12 3.34 2.04
C GLY A 70 -6.71 3.28 3.45
N ALA A 71 -6.62 2.09 4.03
CA ALA A 71 -6.86 1.84 5.45
C ALA A 71 -5.52 1.58 6.12
N VAL A 72 -5.11 2.45 7.04
CA VAL A 72 -3.82 2.36 7.73
C VAL A 72 -3.98 1.59 9.04
N GLU A 73 -3.19 0.54 9.22
CA GLU A 73 -3.18 -0.29 10.42
C GLU A 73 -2.10 0.19 11.41
N GLU A 74 -0.93 0.58 10.91
CA GLU A 74 0.21 1.02 11.71
C GLU A 74 1.01 2.11 10.99
N VAL A 75 1.49 3.09 11.75
CA VAL A 75 2.42 4.14 11.29
C VAL A 75 3.55 4.27 12.27
N ASP A 76 4.79 4.19 11.78
CA ASP A 76 6.00 4.42 12.57
C ASP A 76 6.92 5.42 11.85
N TYR A 77 7.53 6.33 12.61
CA TYR A 77 8.39 7.36 12.07
C TYR A 77 9.85 6.96 12.26
N LYS A 78 10.55 6.67 11.16
CA LYS A 78 11.96 6.25 11.14
C LYS A 78 12.85 7.38 10.64
N GLU A 79 14.16 7.25 10.86
CA GLU A 79 15.14 8.26 10.43
C GLU A 79 15.08 8.57 8.92
N THR A 80 14.73 7.57 8.11
CA THR A 80 14.72 7.65 6.64
C THR A 80 13.34 7.94 6.04
N GLY A 81 12.27 7.94 6.84
CA GLY A 81 10.91 8.14 6.34
C GLY A 81 9.81 7.60 7.27
N THR A 82 8.59 7.56 6.76
CA THR A 82 7.41 7.02 7.45
C THR A 82 7.18 5.58 7.02
N TYR A 83 7.28 4.66 7.96
CA TYR A 83 6.86 3.29 7.78
C TYR A 83 5.35 3.18 7.95
N ILE A 84 4.71 2.47 7.03
CA ILE A 84 3.27 2.22 7.05
C ILE A 84 3.02 0.75 6.82
N LYS A 85 2.12 0.21 7.64
CA LYS A 85 1.44 -1.05 7.40
C LYS A 85 -0.04 -0.79 7.25
N GLY A 86 -0.65 -1.36 6.24
CA GLY A 86 -2.07 -1.18 6.01
C GLY A 86 -2.54 -1.83 4.72
N ARG A 87 -3.65 -1.34 4.19
CA ARG A 87 -4.26 -1.84 2.97
C ARG A 87 -4.58 -0.70 2.03
N VAL A 88 -4.31 -0.87 0.75
CA VAL A 88 -4.57 0.15 -0.27
C VAL A 88 -5.17 -0.49 -1.52
N PRO A 89 -5.86 0.27 -2.38
CA PRO A 89 -6.33 -0.25 -3.66
C PRO A 89 -5.16 -0.81 -4.49
N LYS A 90 -5.41 -1.86 -5.26
CA LYS A 90 -4.39 -2.52 -6.09
C LYS A 90 -3.61 -1.54 -7.00
N SER A 91 -4.27 -0.52 -7.54
CA SER A 91 -3.64 0.53 -8.36
C SER A 91 -2.60 1.34 -7.57
N VAL A 92 -2.90 1.69 -6.33
CA VAL A 92 -1.99 2.41 -5.43
C VAL A 92 -0.85 1.50 -5.01
N ALA A 93 -1.12 0.24 -4.67
CA ALA A 93 -0.07 -0.73 -4.33
C ALA A 93 0.96 -0.88 -5.48
N MET A 94 0.50 -0.92 -6.73
CA MET A 94 1.40 -0.96 -7.90
C MET A 94 2.21 0.34 -8.05
N ARG A 95 1.61 1.49 -7.79
CA ARG A 95 2.31 2.79 -7.81
C ARG A 95 3.41 2.85 -6.74
N LEU A 96 3.13 2.33 -5.55
CA LEU A 96 4.02 2.40 -4.38
C LEU A 96 4.99 1.23 -4.27
N HIS A 97 5.06 0.35 -5.29
CA HIS A 97 5.86 -0.87 -5.23
C HIS A 97 7.34 -0.63 -4.90
N GLU A 98 7.90 0.53 -5.27
CA GLU A 98 9.31 0.88 -5.03
C GLU A 98 9.65 1.14 -3.55
N PHE A 99 8.63 1.43 -2.72
CA PHE A 99 8.80 1.69 -1.29
C PHE A 99 8.54 0.47 -0.42
N ARG A 100 8.16 -0.65 -1.02
CA ARG A 100 7.80 -1.87 -0.30
C ARG A 100 9.00 -2.39 0.49
N THR A 101 8.76 -2.69 1.76
CA THR A 101 9.78 -3.33 2.61
C THR A 101 9.45 -4.81 2.69
N ASP A 102 10.36 -5.67 2.24
CA ASP A 102 10.28 -7.09 2.60
C ASP A 102 10.66 -7.20 4.07
N VAL A 103 9.78 -7.79 4.88
CA VAL A 103 9.94 -7.91 6.33
C VAL A 103 11.10 -8.85 6.65
N ASP A 104 12.33 -8.35 6.58
CA ASP A 104 13.50 -9.02 7.14
C ASP A 104 14.65 -8.05 7.47
N ASP A 105 14.33 -6.80 7.87
CA ASP A 105 15.34 -5.89 8.43
C ASP A 105 14.96 -5.47 9.85
N THR A 106 15.38 -6.33 10.77
CA THR A 106 15.63 -6.04 12.19
C THR A 106 16.36 -4.70 12.40
N HIS A 107 16.11 -4.08 13.56
CA HIS A 107 16.99 -3.13 14.24
C HIS A 107 18.42 -3.02 13.66
N VAL A 108 18.68 -1.96 12.88
CA VAL A 108 20.06 -1.52 12.64
C VAL A 108 20.17 -0.03 12.86
N VAL A 109 20.56 0.29 14.10
CA VAL A 109 21.36 1.44 14.48
C VAL A 109 22.36 1.79 13.38
N GLY A 110 22.37 3.06 12.99
CA GLY A 110 23.21 3.63 11.94
C GLY A 110 24.57 2.98 11.78
N LYS A 111 24.77 2.34 10.62
CA LYS A 111 26.11 2.10 10.08
C LYS A 111 26.15 2.48 8.61
N LYS A 112 26.82 3.60 8.35
CA LYS A 112 27.56 3.89 7.12
C LYS A 112 28.13 2.60 6.51
N LYS A 113 27.70 2.25 5.30
CA LYS A 113 28.53 1.56 4.31
C LYS A 113 28.16 1.98 2.88
N VAL A 114 28.83 3.02 2.39
CA VAL A 114 29.09 3.16 0.96
C VAL A 114 30.47 2.57 0.69
N LYS A 115 30.52 1.38 0.08
CA LYS A 115 31.67 0.75 -0.60
C LYS A 115 31.06 -0.25 -1.59
N LYS A 116 31.45 -0.38 -2.85
CA LYS A 116 32.59 0.11 -3.64
C LYS A 116 32.20 -0.15 -5.11
N SER A 117 32.40 0.80 -6.02
CA SER A 117 32.63 0.45 -7.42
C SER A 117 34.07 -0.03 -7.56
N LYS A 118 34.23 -1.25 -8.07
CA LYS A 118 35.50 -1.94 -8.29
C LYS A 118 35.93 -1.59 -9.71
N GLN A 119 36.89 -0.69 -9.88
CA GLN A 119 37.65 -0.55 -11.12
C GLN A 119 39.08 -1.02 -10.85
N GLN A 120 39.46 -2.00 -11.64
CA GLN A 120 40.65 -2.81 -11.57
C GLN A 120 41.74 -2.09 -12.37
N ILE A 121 42.82 -1.66 -11.73
CA ILE A 121 44.08 -1.29 -12.38
C ILE A 121 45.14 -2.21 -11.77
N SER A 122 45.80 -2.99 -12.63
CA SER A 122 46.77 -4.02 -12.25
C SER A 122 48.14 -3.42 -11.91
N GLU A 123 48.86 -4.17 -11.08
CA GLU A 123 50.12 -3.84 -10.41
C GLU A 123 51.37 -3.83 -11.32
N GLU A 124 51.22 -3.61 -12.62
CA GLU A 124 52.34 -3.63 -13.60
C GLU A 124 52.71 -2.24 -14.16
N GLU A 125 52.10 -1.17 -13.63
CA GLU A 125 52.25 0.21 -14.11
C GLU A 125 53.09 1.12 -13.15
N TRP A 126 53.95 0.54 -12.31
CA TRP A 126 54.81 1.29 -11.37
C TRP A 126 56.30 1.40 -11.78
N ALA A 127 56.68 0.92 -12.97
CA ALA A 127 58.08 0.95 -13.42
C ALA A 127 58.39 1.88 -14.61
N GLY A 128 57.45 2.69 -15.10
CA GLY A 128 57.74 3.56 -16.24
C GLY A 128 56.71 4.63 -16.52
N ILE A 129 56.85 5.78 -15.87
CA ILE A 129 56.54 7.18 -16.27
C ILE A 129 56.88 7.97 -14.99
N GLY A 130 58.04 8.58 -14.80
CA GLY A 130 58.86 9.31 -15.73
C GLY A 130 58.95 10.75 -15.24
N ARG A 131 60.14 11.15 -14.75
CA ARG A 131 60.66 12.52 -14.68
C ARG A 131 59.95 13.43 -13.64
N GLY A 132 60.58 13.87 -12.56
CA GLY A 132 61.95 14.38 -12.51
C GLY A 132 62.02 15.77 -13.14
N ARG A 133 61.79 16.79 -12.29
CA ARG A 133 62.53 18.07 -12.22
C ARG A 133 62.59 18.93 -13.50
N HIS A 134 61.84 20.03 -13.48
CA HIS A 134 62.21 21.37 -13.96
C HIS A 134 61.23 22.33 -13.28
N SER A 135 61.57 23.45 -12.64
CA SER A 135 62.81 24.16 -12.35
C SER A 135 62.56 24.98 -11.08
#